data_AF-A0A5C8T9F1-F1
#
_entry.id   AF-A0A5C8T9F1-F1
#
_cell.length_a   1.000
_cell.length_b   1.000
_cell.length_c   1.000
_cell.angle_alpha   90.00
_cell.angle_beta   90.00
_cell.angle_gamma   90.00
#
_symmetry.space_group_name_H-M   'P 1'
#
loop_
_entity.id
_entity.type
_entity.pdbx_description
1 polymer ?
#
loop_
_entity_poly.entity_id
_entity_poly.type
_entity_poly.pdbx_seq_one_letter_code
_entity_poly.pdbx_strand_id
1 'polypeptide(L)' 'MSIAYPELAAAIGSTRHYTHERAALASALDEGLMADEVARILGGRRVIEAFPVWQGESPTRYAARAVAEMFVAYLQ' A
#
# COMPACT_ATOMS: atom_id res chain seq x y z
N MET A 1 17.23 25.36 17.46
CA MET A 1 17.30 24.02 16.85
C MET A 1 15.96 23.77 16.15
N SER A 2 15.86 24.17 14.86
CA SER A 2 14.62 24.05 14.07
C SER A 2 14.70 22.76 13.29
N ILE A 3 13.90 21.77 13.65
CA ILE A 3 13.71 20.60 12.79
C ILE A 3 12.96 21.13 11.56
N ALA A 4 13.60 21.07 10.39
CA ALA A 4 13.02 21.61 9.17
C ALA A 4 11.71 20.86 8.86
N TYR A 5 10.60 21.60 8.76
CA TYR A 5 9.27 21.11 8.34
C TYR A 5 9.25 20.06 7.20
N PRO A 6 10.12 20.11 6.15
CA PRO A 6 10.16 19.05 5.14
C PRO A 6 10.51 17.66 5.68
N GLU A 7 11.42 17.54 6.63
CA GLU A 7 11.83 16.24 7.21
C GLU A 7 10.68 15.59 8.00
N LEU A 8 9.92 16.42 8.74
CA LEU A 8 8.74 15.96 9.45
C LEU A 8 7.63 15.51 8.49
N ALA A 9 7.38 16.27 7.41
CA ALA A 9 6.39 15.91 6.41
C ALA A 9 6.77 14.61 5.67
N ALA A 10 8.05 14.43 5.35
CA ALA A 10 8.58 13.21 4.75
C ALA A 10 8.45 12.01 5.70
N ALA A 11 8.77 12.18 6.99
CA ALA A 11 8.62 11.13 8.00
C ALA A 11 7.14 10.74 8.23
N ILE A 12 6.22 11.71 8.26
CA ILE A 12 4.77 11.47 8.37
C ILE A 12 4.26 10.78 7.09
N GLY A 13 4.71 11.21 5.91
CA GLY A 13 4.39 10.57 4.64
C GLY A 13 4.87 9.12 4.60
N SER A 14 6.12 8.88 4.97
CA SER A 14 6.73 7.53 5.06
C SER A 14 5.96 6.64 6.05
N THR A 15 5.62 7.15 7.23
CA THR A 15 4.85 6.41 8.24
C THR A 15 3.44 6.09 7.74
N ARG A 16 2.75 7.04 7.12
CA ARG A 16 1.42 6.80 6.54
C ARG A 16 1.48 5.75 5.43
N HIS A 17 2.43 5.88 4.51
CA HIS A 17 2.63 4.92 3.44
C HIS A 17 2.89 3.52 4.01
N TYR A 18 3.73 3.39 5.03
CA TYR A 18 3.96 2.11 5.70
C TYR A 18 2.67 1.50 6.28
N THR A 19 1.82 2.29 6.94
CA THR A 19 0.53 1.80 7.48
C THR A 19 -0.43 1.36 6.37
N HIS A 20 -0.47 2.08 5.25
CA HIS A 20 -1.31 1.73 4.10
C HIS A 20 -0.84 0.42 3.46
N GLU A 21 0.47 0.27 3.22
CA GLU A 21 1.04 -0.94 2.66
C GLU A 21 0.81 -2.15 3.55
N ARG A 22 1.02 -2.00 4.85
CA ARG A 22 0.76 -3.09 5.79
C ARG A 22 -0.69 -3.50 5.81
N ALA A 23 -1.62 -2.54 5.77
CA ALA A 23 -3.04 -2.84 5.72
C ALA A 23 -3.42 -3.58 4.43
N ALA A 24 -2.92 -3.15 3.28
CA ALA A 24 -3.18 -3.80 2.00
C ALA A 24 -2.59 -5.21 1.91
N LEU A 25 -1.34 -5.42 2.36
CA LEU A 25 -0.70 -6.74 2.36
C LEU A 25 -1.40 -7.71 3.31
N ALA A 26 -1.73 -7.27 4.53
CA ALA A 26 -2.47 -8.11 5.47
C ALA A 26 -3.84 -8.51 4.89
N SER A 27 -4.58 -7.54 4.36
CA SER A 27 -5.89 -7.80 3.75
C SER A 27 -5.80 -8.70 2.52
N ALA A 28 -4.77 -8.57 1.68
CA ALA A 28 -4.58 -9.44 0.52
C ALA A 28 -4.41 -10.91 0.92
N LEU A 29 -3.59 -11.16 1.95
CA LEU A 29 -3.35 -12.50 2.48
C LEU A 29 -4.61 -13.06 3.15
N ASP A 30 -5.33 -12.25 3.93
CA ASP A 30 -6.59 -12.63 4.58
C ASP A 30 -7.69 -12.98 3.56
N GLU A 31 -7.71 -12.28 2.41
CA GLU A 31 -8.65 -12.51 1.31
C GLU A 31 -8.20 -13.66 0.36
N GLY A 32 -7.04 -14.27 0.63
CA GLY A 32 -6.61 -15.51 -0.02
C GLY A 32 -5.58 -15.39 -1.14
N LEU A 33 -5.02 -14.19 -1.40
CA LEU A 33 -3.85 -14.08 -2.27
C LEU A 33 -2.63 -14.68 -1.58
N MET A 34 -1.87 -15.51 -2.30
CA MET A 34 -0.62 -16.05 -1.77
C MET A 34 0.51 -15.03 -1.86
N ALA A 35 1.51 -15.15 -0.98
CA ALA A 35 2.62 -14.21 -0.94
C ALA A 35 3.41 -14.15 -2.26
N ASP A 36 3.54 -15.26 -2.98
CA ASP A 36 4.20 -15.31 -4.29
C ASP A 36 3.35 -14.67 -5.40
N GLU A 37 2.02 -14.78 -5.32
CA GLU A 37 1.08 -14.12 -6.24
C GLU A 37 1.14 -12.60 -6.06
N VAL A 38 1.13 -12.13 -4.81
CA VAL A 38 1.34 -10.71 -4.50
C VAL A 38 2.69 -10.23 -5.04
N ALA A 39 3.77 -10.99 -4.84
CA ALA A 39 5.09 -10.64 -5.37
C ALA A 39 5.10 -10.55 -6.91
N ARG A 40 4.40 -11.45 -7.59
CA ARG A 40 4.26 -11.47 -9.06
C ARG A 40 3.48 -10.25 -9.57
N ILE A 41 2.35 -9.94 -8.94
CA ILE A 41 1.51 -8.76 -9.26
C ILE A 41 2.32 -7.47 -9.10
N LEU A 42 3.10 -7.37 -8.02
CA LEU A 42 3.88 -6.17 -7.71
C LEU A 42 5.10 -6.02 -8.63
N GLY A 43 5.69 -7.11 -9.09
CA GLY A 43 6.85 -7.07 -10.00
C GLY A 43 8.06 -6.35 -9.40
N GLY A 44 8.27 -6.50 -8.09
CA GLY A 44 9.36 -5.84 -7.35
C GLY A 44 9.07 -4.40 -6.91
N ARG A 45 7.90 -3.84 -7.28
CA ARG A 45 7.45 -2.53 -6.77
C ARG A 45 6.83 -2.66 -5.39
N ARG A 46 6.76 -1.55 -4.66
CA ARG A 46 5.96 -1.47 -3.43
C ARG A 46 4.47 -1.39 -3.76
N VAL A 47 3.63 -1.72 -2.79
CA VAL A 47 2.17 -1.70 -2.96
C VAL A 47 1.66 -0.30 -3.31
N ILE A 48 2.19 0.76 -2.69
CA ILE A 48 1.80 2.15 -3.04
C ILE A 48 2.32 2.61 -4.40
N GLU A 49 3.35 1.96 -4.95
CA GLU A 49 3.90 2.28 -6.26
C GLU A 49 3.09 1.60 -7.37
N ALA A 50 2.60 0.39 -7.11
CA ALA A 50 1.70 -0.33 -8.00
C ALA A 50 0.25 0.21 -7.91
N PHE A 51 -0.20 0.55 -6.70
CA PHE A 51 -1.55 1.01 -6.39
C PHE A 51 -1.47 2.29 -5.53
N PRO A 52 -1.40 3.47 -6.16
CA PRO A 52 -1.19 4.74 -5.45
C PRO A 52 -2.29 5.06 -4.42
N VAL A 53 -1.88 5.61 -3.27
CA VAL A 53 -2.80 6.09 -2.22
C VAL A 53 -3.48 7.38 -2.67
N TRP A 54 -4.79 7.51 -2.46
CA TRP A 54 -5.51 8.74 -2.76
C TRP A 54 -5.39 9.77 -1.63
N GLN A 55 -5.55 11.06 -1.96
CA GLN A 55 -5.43 12.12 -0.97
C GLN A 55 -6.47 11.96 0.15
N GLY A 56 -5.99 11.82 1.39
CA GLY A 56 -6.85 11.66 2.57
C GLY A 56 -7.49 10.28 2.72
N GLU A 57 -7.09 9.30 1.91
CA GLU A 57 -7.55 7.92 2.04
C GLU A 57 -7.11 7.33 3.39
N SER A 58 -7.99 6.55 4.02
CA SER A 58 -7.66 5.83 5.25
C SER A 58 -7.00 4.49 4.92
N PRO A 59 -6.18 3.91 5.81
CA PRO A 59 -5.53 2.62 5.57
C PRO A 59 -6.52 1.49 5.23
N THR A 60 -7.67 1.44 5.89
CA THR A 60 -8.71 0.43 5.63
C THR A 60 -9.36 0.60 4.25
N ARG A 61 -9.68 1.84 3.86
CA ARG A 61 -10.27 2.12 2.54
C ARG A 61 -9.27 1.82 1.43
N TYR A 62 -8.02 2.19 1.65
CA TYR A 62 -6.91 1.86 0.76
C TYR A 62 -6.74 0.36 0.61
N ALA A 63 -6.70 -0.40 1.70
CA ALA A 63 -6.52 -1.84 1.67
C ALA A 63 -7.60 -2.53 0.82
N ALA A 64 -8.87 -2.23 1.07
CA ALA A 64 -9.98 -2.80 0.30
C ALA A 64 -9.87 -2.51 -1.20
N ARG A 65 -9.52 -1.28 -1.58
CA ARG A 65 -9.34 -0.89 -2.98
C ARG A 65 -8.13 -1.56 -3.61
N ALA A 66 -6.97 -1.48 -2.96
CA ALA A 66 -5.72 -2.06 -3.46
C ALA A 66 -5.85 -3.58 -3.65
N VAL A 67 -6.51 -4.29 -2.73
CA VAL A 67 -6.76 -5.73 -2.86
C VAL A 67 -7.68 -6.03 -4.04
N ALA A 68 -8.76 -5.26 -4.23
CA ALA A 68 -9.63 -5.42 -5.39
C ALA A 68 -8.85 -5.22 -6.72
N GLU A 69 -8.00 -4.20 -6.78
CA GLU A 69 -7.14 -3.97 -7.95
C GLU A 69 -6.07 -5.07 -8.14
N MET A 70 -5.52 -5.63 -7.06
CA MET A 70 -4.62 -6.80 -7.12
C MET A 70 -5.31 -8.04 -7.70
N PHE A 71 -6.53 -8.34 -7.28
CA PHE A 71 -7.30 -9.45 -7.86
C PHE A 71 -7.61 -9.24 -9.34
N VAL A 72 -7.94 -8.01 -9.75
CA VAL A 72 -8.11 -7.69 -11.17
C VAL A 72 -6.82 -7.96 -11.94
N ALA A 73 -5.66 -7.54 -11.41
CA ALA A 73 -4.37 -7.77 -12.04
C ALA A 73 -3.97 -9.27 -12.07
N TYR A 74 -4.38 -10.06 -11.08
CA TYR A 74 -4.11 -11.50 -11.01
C TYR A 74 -4.86 -12.31 -12.07
N LEU A 75 -6.07 -11.87 -12.43
CA LEU A 75 -6.93 -12.56 -13.39
C LEU A 75 -6.61 -12.25 -14.86
N GLN A 76 -5.61 -11.38 -15.11
CA GLN A 76 -5.14 -10.97 -16.44
C GLN A 76 -3.87 -11.70 -16.83
#